data_AF-A0A381DHZ3-F1
#
_entry.id   AF-A0A381DHZ3-F1
#
_cell.length_a   1.000
_cell.length_b   1.000
_cell.length_c   1.000
_cell.angle_alpha   90.00
_cell.angle_beta   90.00
_cell.angle_gamma   90.00
#
_symmetry.space_group_name_H-M   'P 1'
#
loop_
_entity.id
_entity.type
_entity.pdbx_description
1 polymer ?
#
loop_
_entity_poly.entity_id
_entity_poly.type
_entity_poly.pdbx_seq_one_letter_code
_entity_poly.pdbx_strand_id
1 'polypeptide(L)'
;MKIEDINSIISTLGTVANSARIGDFDQELSKALVSQNQKLSDDSKIGSVEEFRDKLTKYGSYAFLNILNAEKINEKIEQKRQELKELLGLNDTKNLSKDKIADLNKILEDSLDDYKKELLAKLQNNAILEKAQNINSKNNLSNFTLSDLISLV
;
A
#
# COMPACT_ATOMS: atom_id res chain seq x y z
N MET A 1 -22.58 34.83 -37.91
CA MET A 1 -22.35 33.38 -37.90
C MET A 1 -23.33 32.77 -38.87
N LYS A 2 -22.86 32.10 -39.93
CA LYS A 2 -23.73 31.51 -40.96
C LYS A 2 -24.12 30.10 -40.54
N ILE A 3 -25.26 29.60 -41.02
CA ILE A 3 -25.76 28.24 -40.70
C ILE A 3 -24.74 27.16 -41.10
N GLU A 4 -23.90 27.44 -42.10
CA GLU A 4 -22.79 26.60 -42.56
C GLU A 4 -21.73 26.36 -41.46
N ASP A 5 -21.49 27.35 -40.58
CA ASP A 5 -20.51 27.25 -39.50
C ASP A 5 -20.99 26.28 -38.40
N ILE A 6 -22.30 26.21 -38.16
CA ILE A 6 -22.90 25.34 -37.14
C ILE A 6 -22.82 23.87 -37.57
N ASN A 7 -23.05 23.58 -38.86
CA ASN A 7 -23.01 22.22 -39.38
C ASN A 7 -21.58 21.64 -39.38
N SER A 8 -20.56 22.49 -39.57
CA SER A 8 -19.16 22.09 -39.42
C SER A 8 -18.81 21.74 -37.98
N ILE A 9 -19.34 22.49 -37.01
CA ILE A 9 -19.13 22.21 -35.58
C ILE A 9 -19.81 20.90 -35.18
N ILE A 10 -21.03 20.63 -35.67
CA ILE A 10 -21.77 19.39 -35.37
C ILE A 10 -21.09 18.16 -35.99
N SER A 11 -20.54 18.25 -37.21
CA SER A 11 -19.81 17.12 -37.81
C SER A 11 -18.49 16.81 -37.09
N THR A 12 -17.83 17.85 -36.56
CA THR A 12 -16.59 17.73 -35.78
C THR A 12 -16.88 17.15 -34.38
N LEU A 13 -18.01 17.52 -33.75
CA LEU A 13 -18.43 16.93 -32.48
C LEU A 13 -18.91 15.47 -32.62
N GLY A 14 -19.60 15.14 -33.72
CA GLY A 14 -20.06 13.77 -34.00
C GLY A 14 -18.93 12.78 -34.28
N THR A 15 -17.78 13.25 -34.77
CA THR A 15 -16.58 12.41 -34.99
C THR A 15 -15.76 12.21 -33.73
N VAL A 16 -15.76 13.17 -32.79
CA VAL A 16 -15.02 13.03 -31.51
C VAL A 16 -15.72 12.07 -30.55
N ALA A 17 -17.06 12.01 -30.55
CA ALA A 17 -17.82 11.09 -29.68
C ALA A 17 -17.70 9.61 -30.06
N ASN A 18 -17.39 9.29 -31.32
CA ASN A 18 -17.28 7.91 -31.81
C ASN A 18 -15.84 7.34 -31.80
N SER A 19 -14.85 8.12 -31.35
CA SER A 19 -13.43 7.71 -31.33
C SER A 19 -12.86 7.43 -29.94
N ALA A 20 -13.64 7.58 -28.86
CA ALA A 20 -13.27 7.06 -27.55
C ALA A 20 -13.54 5.54 -27.51
N ARG A 21 -12.59 4.80 -28.07
CA ARG A 21 -12.68 3.37 -28.34
C ARG A 21 -12.77 2.59 -27.03
N ILE A 22 -13.79 1.74 -26.92
CA ILE A 22 -13.90 0.65 -25.92
C ILE A 22 -12.62 -0.22 -25.88
N GLY A 23 -11.86 -0.28 -26.98
CA GLY A 23 -10.57 -0.97 -27.05
C GLY A 23 -9.44 -0.34 -26.23
N ASP A 24 -9.52 0.95 -25.88
CA ASP A 24 -8.51 1.61 -25.04
C ASP A 24 -8.65 1.20 -23.57
N PHE A 25 -9.85 0.86 -23.10
CA PHE A 25 -10.04 0.42 -21.71
C PHE A 25 -9.37 -0.93 -21.45
N ASP A 26 -9.60 -1.94 -22.28
CA ASP A 26 -9.00 -3.26 -22.11
C ASP A 26 -7.47 -3.21 -22.26
N GLN A 27 -6.97 -2.36 -23.16
CA GLN A 27 -5.54 -2.19 -23.36
C GLN A 27 -4.90 -1.45 -22.17
N GLU A 28 -5.56 -0.43 -21.63
CA GLU A 28 -5.07 0.32 -20.46
C GLU A 28 -5.19 -0.52 -19.17
N LEU A 29 -6.26 -1.32 -19.03
CA LEU A 29 -6.44 -2.29 -17.95
C LEU A 29 -5.36 -3.37 -18.00
N SER A 30 -5.05 -3.89 -19.19
CA SER A 30 -3.98 -4.88 -19.38
C SER A 30 -2.60 -4.31 -19.04
N LYS A 31 -2.30 -3.07 -19.47
CA LYS A 31 -1.05 -2.39 -19.09
C LYS A 31 -0.97 -2.12 -17.57
N ALA A 32 -2.09 -1.74 -16.95
CA ALA A 32 -2.16 -1.52 -15.51
C ALA A 32 -1.91 -2.83 -14.74
N LEU A 33 -2.52 -3.95 -15.16
CA LEU A 33 -2.31 -5.26 -14.55
C LEU A 33 -0.89 -5.79 -14.75
N VAL A 34 -0.27 -5.60 -15.92
CA VAL A 34 1.14 -5.95 -16.15
C VAL A 34 2.07 -5.11 -15.28
N SER A 35 1.82 -3.80 -15.19
CA SER A 35 2.60 -2.90 -14.33
C SER A 35 2.43 -3.21 -12.84
N GLN A 36 1.24 -3.66 -12.42
CA GLN A 36 0.97 -4.08 -11.05
C GLN A 36 1.67 -5.40 -10.73
N ASN A 37 1.61 -6.38 -11.64
CA ASN A 37 2.29 -7.68 -11.49
C ASN A 37 3.81 -7.53 -11.41
N GLN A 38 4.41 -6.55 -12.10
CA GLN A 38 5.85 -6.25 -11.99
C GLN A 38 6.22 -5.55 -10.67
N LYS A 39 5.32 -4.74 -10.10
CA LYS A 39 5.52 -4.09 -8.79
C LYS A 39 5.23 -4.99 -7.59
N LEU A 40 4.37 -5.99 -7.76
CA LEU A 40 3.97 -6.94 -6.71
C LEU A 40 5.03 -8.02 -6.44
N SER A 41 5.97 -8.24 -7.35
CA SER A 41 7.03 -9.25 -7.21
C SER A 41 7.98 -9.01 -6.05
N ASP A 42 8.20 -7.75 -5.65
CA ASP A 42 9.24 -7.41 -4.66
C ASP A 42 8.70 -7.08 -3.25
N ASP A 43 7.40 -6.81 -3.08
CA ASP A 43 6.86 -6.27 -1.80
C ASP A 43 5.61 -6.98 -1.26
N SER A 44 5.18 -8.07 -1.90
CA SER A 44 3.94 -8.78 -1.56
C SER A 44 4.20 -10.27 -1.33
N LYS A 45 4.71 -10.62 -0.14
CA LYS A 45 4.56 -11.97 0.44
C LYS A 45 3.14 -12.24 0.93
N ILE A 46 2.13 -11.64 0.30
CA ILE A 46 0.78 -12.20 0.40
C ILE A 46 0.89 -13.52 -0.38
N GLY A 47 0.56 -14.64 0.25
CA GLY A 47 0.57 -15.96 -0.39
C GLY A 47 -0.35 -16.02 -1.61
N SER A 48 -0.70 -17.22 -2.07
CA SER A 48 -1.67 -17.34 -3.18
C SER A 48 -2.94 -16.51 -2.92
N VAL A 49 -3.60 -16.04 -3.98
CA VAL A 49 -4.86 -15.26 -3.87
C VAL A 49 -5.91 -16.04 -3.05
N GLU A 50 -5.94 -17.36 -3.21
CA GLU A 50 -6.70 -18.28 -2.37
C GLU A 50 -6.34 -18.19 -0.89
N GLU A 51 -5.06 -18.24 -0.51
CA GLU A 51 -4.64 -18.09 0.89
C GLU A 51 -5.03 -16.73 1.47
N PHE A 52 -4.92 -15.66 0.68
CA PHE A 52 -5.36 -14.33 1.08
C PHE A 52 -6.87 -14.31 1.33
N ARG A 53 -7.67 -14.83 0.39
CA ARG A 53 -9.12 -14.92 0.52
C ARG A 53 -9.52 -15.76 1.73
N ASP A 54 -8.87 -16.89 1.94
CA ASP A 54 -9.16 -17.80 3.03
C ASP A 54 -8.80 -17.17 4.39
N LYS A 55 -7.65 -16.48 4.48
CA LYS A 55 -7.26 -15.73 5.68
C LYS A 55 -8.21 -14.55 5.95
N LEU A 56 -8.60 -13.79 4.93
CA LEU A 56 -9.59 -12.70 5.06
C LEU A 56 -10.95 -13.21 5.51
N THR A 57 -11.41 -14.33 4.94
CA THR A 57 -12.70 -14.94 5.28
C THR A 57 -12.68 -15.50 6.71
N LYS A 58 -11.56 -16.10 7.12
CA LYS A 58 -11.41 -16.73 8.44
C LYS A 58 -11.27 -15.73 9.58
N TYR A 59 -10.49 -14.68 9.38
CA TYR A 59 -10.13 -13.74 10.45
C TYR A 59 -10.86 -12.39 10.33
N GLY A 60 -11.46 -12.09 9.18
CA GLY A 60 -11.96 -10.75 8.87
C GLY A 60 -10.83 -9.78 8.53
N SER A 61 -11.18 -8.65 7.91
CA SER A 61 -10.21 -7.66 7.42
C SER A 61 -9.32 -7.08 8.51
N TYR A 62 -9.88 -6.79 9.69
CA TYR A 62 -9.15 -6.18 10.80
C TYR A 62 -8.09 -7.13 11.40
N ALA A 63 -8.46 -8.37 11.71
CA ALA A 63 -7.50 -9.31 12.28
C ALA A 63 -6.48 -9.80 11.24
N PHE A 64 -6.87 -9.92 9.96
CA PHE A 64 -5.94 -10.19 8.87
C PHE A 64 -4.85 -9.12 8.76
N LEU A 65 -5.23 -7.84 8.78
CA LEU A 65 -4.26 -6.73 8.71
C LEU A 65 -3.30 -6.75 9.91
N ASN A 66 -3.78 -7.07 11.11
CA ASN A 66 -2.93 -7.20 12.29
C ASN A 66 -1.91 -8.35 12.17
N ILE A 67 -2.33 -9.49 11.63
CA ILE A 67 -1.45 -10.63 11.36
C ILE A 67 -0.36 -10.22 10.36
N LEU A 68 -0.75 -9.60 9.23
CA LEU A 68 0.18 -9.14 8.21
C LEU A 68 1.18 -8.12 8.76
N ASN A 69 0.71 -7.19 9.59
CA ASN A 69 1.57 -6.19 10.22
C ASN A 69 2.57 -6.83 11.20
N ALA A 70 2.15 -7.83 11.98
CA ALA A 70 3.04 -8.55 12.88
C ALA A 70 4.12 -9.32 12.11
N GLU A 71 3.76 -9.98 11.01
CA GLU A 71 4.72 -10.66 10.11
C GLU A 71 5.73 -9.67 9.54
N LYS A 72 5.27 -8.52 9.01
CA LYS A 72 6.15 -7.47 8.47
C LYS A 72 7.08 -6.86 9.52
N ILE A 73 6.61 -6.66 10.75
CA ILE A 73 7.46 -6.18 11.84
C ILE A 73 8.56 -7.18 12.14
N ASN A 74 8.25 -8.47 12.21
CA ASN A 74 9.24 -9.51 12.45
C ASN A 74 10.29 -9.59 11.33
N GLU A 75 9.88 -9.49 10.07
CA GLU A 75 10.82 -9.46 8.94
C GLU A 75 11.75 -8.25 9.01
N LYS A 76 11.21 -7.06 9.30
CA LYS A 76 12.02 -5.85 9.47
C LYS A 76 13.00 -5.97 10.63
N ILE A 77 12.59 -6.58 11.74
CA ILE A 77 13.47 -6.85 12.89
C ILE A 77 14.58 -7.81 12.49
N GLU A 78 14.29 -8.87 11.74
CA GLU A 78 15.30 -9.85 11.33
C GLU A 78 16.30 -9.25 10.34
N GLN A 79 15.82 -8.50 9.34
CA GLN A 79 16.70 -7.73 8.45
C GLN A 79 17.61 -6.80 9.24
N LYS A 80 17.03 -6.04 10.18
CA LYS A 80 17.81 -5.11 11.01
C LYS A 80 18.82 -5.83 11.91
N ARG A 81 18.47 -7.00 12.41
CA ARG A 81 19.35 -7.86 13.20
C ARG A 81 20.56 -8.29 12.39
N GLN A 82 20.38 -8.70 11.14
CA GLN A 82 21.50 -9.10 10.27
C GLN A 82 22.40 -7.91 9.95
N GLU A 83 21.83 -6.75 9.58
CA GLU A 83 22.59 -5.52 9.35
C GLU A 83 23.45 -5.13 10.58
N LEU A 84 22.85 -5.15 11.77
CA LEU A 84 23.53 -4.79 13.00
C LEU A 84 24.59 -5.81 13.41
N LYS A 85 24.34 -7.11 13.20
CA LYS A 85 25.36 -8.16 13.42
C LYS A 85 26.57 -7.97 12.53
N GLU A 86 26.35 -7.63 11.26
CA GLU A 86 27.42 -7.33 10.33
C GLU A 86 28.21 -6.09 10.76
N LEU A 87 27.52 -4.99 11.08
CA LEU A 87 28.14 -3.74 11.50
C LEU A 87 28.94 -3.88 12.81
N LEU A 88 28.42 -4.66 13.76
CA LEU A 88 29.08 -4.93 15.05
C LEU A 88 30.20 -5.98 14.94
N GLY A 89 30.43 -6.56 13.75
CA GLY A 89 31.44 -7.61 13.55
C GLY A 89 31.10 -8.91 14.29
N LEU A 90 29.83 -9.12 14.64
CA LEU A 90 29.36 -10.33 15.33
C LEU A 90 29.29 -11.56 14.40
N ASN A 91 29.50 -11.38 13.10
CA ASN A 91 29.59 -12.46 12.11
C ASN A 91 30.94 -13.20 12.16
N ASP A 92 32.01 -12.58 12.65
CA ASP A 92 33.31 -13.23 12.85
C ASP A 92 33.90 -12.88 14.22
N THR A 93 33.56 -13.71 15.21
CA THR A 93 33.94 -13.50 16.61
C THR A 93 35.27 -14.13 16.99
N LYS A 94 36.06 -14.66 16.03
CA LYS A 94 37.29 -15.43 16.32
C LYS A 94 38.31 -14.68 17.19
N ASN A 95 38.34 -13.35 17.08
CA ASN A 95 39.32 -12.49 17.75
C ASN A 95 38.73 -11.69 18.92
N LEU A 96 37.45 -11.90 19.26
CA LEU A 96 36.76 -11.16 20.32
C LEU A 96 36.76 -11.94 21.62
N SER A 97 36.92 -11.24 22.75
CA SER A 97 36.74 -11.84 24.08
C SER A 97 35.26 -12.15 24.34
N LYS A 98 34.98 -13.13 25.21
CA LYS A 98 33.59 -13.47 25.58
C LYS A 98 32.82 -12.28 26.14
N ASP A 99 33.47 -11.45 26.96
CA ASP A 99 32.84 -10.26 27.55
C ASP A 99 32.50 -9.24 26.46
N LYS A 100 33.40 -9.03 25.48
CA LYS A 100 33.14 -8.11 24.38
C LYS A 100 32.00 -8.60 23.48
N ILE A 101 31.91 -9.91 23.24
CA ILE A 101 30.79 -10.52 22.52
C ILE A 101 29.48 -10.33 23.29
N ALA A 102 29.49 -10.49 24.61
CA ALA A 102 28.31 -10.26 25.45
C ALA A 102 27.84 -8.79 25.41
N ASP A 103 28.76 -7.84 25.51
CA ASP A 103 28.46 -6.41 25.41
C ASP A 103 27.87 -6.04 24.05
N LEU A 104 28.46 -6.55 22.96
CA LEU A 104 27.98 -6.30 21.60
C LEU A 104 26.60 -6.92 21.35
N ASN A 105 26.34 -8.12 21.88
CA ASN A 105 25.02 -8.75 21.81
C ASN A 105 23.98 -7.97 22.62
N LYS A 106 24.37 -7.40 23.76
CA LYS A 106 23.47 -6.52 24.53
C LYS A 106 23.11 -5.27 23.75
N ILE A 107 24.09 -4.60 23.15
CA ILE A 107 23.87 -3.41 22.29
C ILE A 107 22.97 -3.76 21.11
N LEU A 108 23.18 -4.93 20.48
CA LEU A 108 22.33 -5.43 19.41
C LEU A 108 20.88 -5.56 19.88
N GLU A 109 20.64 -6.21 21.02
CA GLU A 109 19.28 -6.45 21.51
C GLU A 109 18.58 -5.16 21.94
N ASP A 110 19.28 -4.28 22.67
CA ASP A 110 18.75 -2.97 23.07
C ASP A 110 18.33 -2.13 21.83
N SER A 111 19.16 -2.15 20.78
CA SER A 111 18.88 -1.47 19.51
C SER A 111 17.68 -2.07 18.76
N LEU A 112 17.56 -3.40 18.74
CA LEU A 112 16.43 -4.09 18.13
C LEU A 112 15.11 -3.83 18.88
N ASP A 113 15.16 -3.75 20.21
CA ASP A 113 13.99 -3.43 21.03
C ASP A 113 13.51 -2.00 20.79
N ASP A 114 14.43 -1.04 20.68
CA ASP A 114 14.08 0.33 20.34
C ASP A 114 13.51 0.45 18.93
N TYR A 115 14.09 -0.25 17.96
CA TYR A 115 13.55 -0.31 16.60
C TYR A 115 12.14 -0.92 16.56
N LYS A 116 11.90 -1.99 17.34
CA LYS A 116 10.56 -2.59 17.47
C LYS A 116 9.54 -1.60 18.03
N LYS A 117 9.91 -0.84 19.08
CA LYS A 117 9.04 0.21 19.64
C LYS A 117 8.72 1.28 18.60
N GLU A 118 9.72 1.69 17.81
CA GLU A 118 9.54 2.66 16.73
C GLU A 118 8.57 2.14 15.65
N LEU A 119 8.71 0.88 15.22
CA LEU A 119 7.80 0.26 14.26
C LEU A 119 6.36 0.21 14.76
N LEU A 120 6.17 -0.15 16.05
CA LEU A 120 4.85 -0.16 16.68
C LEU A 120 4.25 1.25 16.78
N ALA A 121 5.06 2.24 17.14
CA ALA A 121 4.63 3.64 17.21
C ALA A 121 4.21 4.17 15.83
N LYS A 122 4.96 3.85 14.77
CA LYS A 122 4.59 4.18 13.38
C LYS A 122 3.25 3.56 12.98
N LEU A 123 3.03 2.30 13.34
CA LEU A 123 1.77 1.60 13.05
C LEU A 123 0.58 2.27 13.75
N GLN A 124 0.74 2.63 15.02
CA GLN A 124 -0.29 3.35 15.78
C GLN A 124 -0.57 4.74 15.19
N ASN A 125 0.47 5.49 14.83
CA ASN A 125 0.33 6.82 14.22
C ASN A 125 -0.43 6.73 12.89
N ASN A 126 -0.06 5.77 12.03
CA ASN A 126 -0.77 5.54 10.76
C ASN A 126 -2.25 5.21 10.98
N ALA A 127 -2.57 4.37 11.96
CA ALA A 127 -3.97 4.05 12.28
C ALA A 127 -4.76 5.29 12.75
N ILE A 128 -4.14 6.20 13.50
CA ILE A 128 -4.74 7.48 13.90
C ILE A 128 -4.94 8.39 12.68
N LEU A 129 -3.95 8.49 11.79
CA LEU A 129 -4.03 9.29 10.57
C LEU A 129 -5.14 8.79 9.62
N GLU A 130 -5.24 7.47 9.41
CA GLU A 130 -6.32 6.87 8.61
C GLU A 130 -7.69 7.17 9.21
N LYS A 131 -7.82 7.08 10.55
CA LYS A 131 -9.07 7.45 11.23
C LYS A 131 -9.41 8.92 11.05
N ALA A 132 -8.44 9.82 11.17
CA ALA A 132 -8.64 11.26 10.97
C ALA A 132 -9.06 11.59 9.52
N GLN A 133 -8.40 10.96 8.53
CA GLN A 133 -8.75 11.11 7.11
C GLN A 133 -10.17 10.61 6.82
N ASN A 134 -10.55 9.45 7.36
CA ASN A 134 -11.90 8.90 7.18
C ASN A 134 -13.00 9.81 7.77
N ILE A 135 -12.73 10.49 8.88
CA ILE A 135 -13.65 11.48 9.47
C ILE A 135 -13.77 12.70 8.54
N ASN A 136 -12.65 13.22 8.03
CA ASN A 136 -12.65 14.35 7.10
C ASN A 136 -13.36 14.04 5.78
N SER A 137 -13.21 12.83 5.24
CA SER A 137 -13.89 12.38 4.02
C SER A 137 -15.40 12.21 4.24
N LYS A 138 -15.84 11.71 5.40
CA LYS A 138 -17.28 11.63 5.74
C LYS A 138 -17.94 13.00 5.87
N ASN A 139 -17.21 14.02 6.31
CA ASN A 139 -17.72 15.38 6.40
C ASN A 139 -17.87 16.08 5.03
N ASN A 140 -17.29 15.52 3.95
CA ASN A 140 -17.44 16.02 2.57
C ASN A 140 -18.51 15.30 1.74
N LEU A 141 -19.18 14.28 2.30
CA LEU A 141 -20.26 13.53 1.64
C LEU A 141 -21.65 14.16 1.83
N SER A 142 -21.76 15.30 2.53
CA SER A 142 -23.03 15.97 2.83
C SER A 142 -23.58 16.86 1.70
N ASN A 143 -23.00 16.84 0.49
CA ASN A 143 -23.40 17.72 -0.62
C ASN A 143 -23.96 16.99 -1.86
N PHE A 144 -24.47 15.76 -1.74
CA PHE A 144 -25.30 15.20 -2.80
C PHE A 144 -26.75 15.63 -2.58
N THR A 145 -27.25 16.53 -3.43
CA THR A 145 -28.60 17.09 -3.28
C THR A 145 -29.57 16.34 -4.16
N LEU A 146 -30.82 16.17 -3.70
CA LEU A 146 -31.89 15.52 -4.49
C LEU A 146 -32.16 16.19 -5.85
N SER A 147 -31.71 17.44 -6.04
CA SER A 147 -31.71 18.12 -7.34
C SER A 147 -30.86 17.42 -8.40
N ASP A 148 -29.80 16.71 -8.00
CA ASP A 148 -28.88 16.00 -8.91
C ASP A 148 -29.49 14.68 -9.45
N LEU A 149 -30.60 14.20 -8.86
CA LEU A 149 -31.37 13.05 -9.35
C LEU A 149 -32.54 13.45 -10.25
N ILE A 150 -33.00 14.69 -10.17
CA ILE A 150 -34.16 15.17 -10.96
C ILE A 150 -33.74 15.58 -12.38
N SER A 151 -32.45 15.80 -12.64
CA SER A 151 -31.93 16.05 -14.00
C SER A 151 -31.78 14.80 -14.87
N LEU A 152 -32.25 13.64 -14.40
CA LEU A 152 -32.21 12.35 -15.13
C LEU A 152 -33.60 11.84 -15.53
N VAL A 153 -34.56 12.76 -15.72
CA VAL A 153 -35.86 12.56 -16.39
C VAL A 153 -35.98 13.61 -17.48
#